data_AF-A0AAD7IGP4-F1
#
_entry.id   AF-A0AAD7IGP4-F1
#
_cell.length_a   1.000
_cell.length_b   1.000
_cell.length_c   1.000
_cell.angle_alpha   90.00
_cell.angle_beta   90.00
_cell.angle_gamma   90.00
#
_symmetry.space_group_name_H-M   'P 1'
#
loop_
_entity.id
_entity.type
_entity.pdbx_description
1 polymer ?
#
loop_
_entity_poly.entity_id
_entity_poly.type
_entity_poly.pdbx_seq_one_letter_code
_entity_poly.pdbx_strand_id
1 'polypeptide(L)'
;MIPHGVQSYLHTLSKQKRLGIYKALQFIGDVHLMEDDEVTAVSLFTVALEGFTYMDVHRSRAECMIRLGDVAKKDGDLLKALELWETARPLFECSPQAKRVQDIEERVGGISEEVKEQHQKNLALLAELNVHAEKVEDVDSHAEELELEEEQVGLTTA
;
A
#
# COMPACT_ATOMS: atom_id res chain seq x y z
N MET A 1 -46.74 -24.74 13.39
CA MET A 1 -46.45 -24.05 12.12
C MET A 1 -46.27 -22.57 12.45
N ILE A 2 -45.06 -22.01 12.31
CA ILE A 2 -44.83 -20.59 12.64
C ILE A 2 -45.38 -19.75 11.47
N PRO A 3 -46.20 -18.71 11.72
CA PRO A 3 -46.74 -17.87 10.64
C PRO A 3 -45.62 -17.25 9.81
N HIS A 4 -45.75 -17.22 8.48
CA HIS A 4 -44.72 -16.67 7.57
C HIS A 4 -44.30 -15.24 7.91
N GLY A 5 -45.20 -14.43 8.47
CA GLY A 5 -44.86 -13.11 9.00
C GLY A 5 -43.79 -13.17 10.08
N VAL A 6 -43.93 -14.08 11.05
CA VAL A 6 -42.96 -14.26 12.15
C VAL A 6 -41.61 -14.78 11.62
N GLN A 7 -41.61 -15.67 10.62
CA GLN A 7 -40.37 -16.13 9.98
C GLN A 7 -39.64 -15.00 9.23
N SER A 8 -40.36 -14.14 8.51
CA SER A 8 -39.79 -12.97 7.82
C SER A 8 -39.20 -11.94 8.79
N TYR A 9 -39.91 -11.68 9.90
CA TYR A 9 -39.42 -10.81 10.97
C TYR A 9 -38.14 -11.34 11.63
N LEU A 10 -38.10 -12.63 11.96
CA LEU A 10 -36.91 -13.26 12.54
C LEU A 10 -35.72 -13.26 11.56
N HIS A 11 -35.97 -13.49 10.27
CA HIS A 11 -34.94 -13.42 9.25
C HIS A 11 -34.36 -12.00 9.12
N THR A 12 -35.21 -10.97 9.10
CA THR A 12 -34.79 -9.57 9.04
C THR A 12 -33.98 -9.16 10.27
N LEU A 13 -34.42 -9.55 11.46
CA LEU A 13 -33.72 -9.28 12.71
C LEU A 13 -32.34 -9.96 12.76
N SER A 14 -32.28 -11.21 12.29
CA SER A 14 -31.02 -11.97 12.17
C SER A 14 -30.04 -11.30 11.20
N LYS A 15 -30.54 -10.82 10.06
CA LYS A 15 -29.75 -10.06 9.08
C LYS A 15 -29.23 -8.77 9.70
N GLN A 16 -30.07 -8.01 10.40
CA GLN A 16 -29.68 -6.74 11.02
C GLN A 16 -28.63 -6.94 12.13
N LYS A 17 -28.75 -8.00 12.93
CA LYS A 17 -27.75 -8.34 13.95
C LYS A 17 -26.39 -8.65 13.32
N ARG A 18 -26.35 -9.47 12.26
CA ARG A 18 -25.11 -9.75 11.52
C ARG A 18 -24.49 -8.49 10.93
N LEU A 19 -25.30 -7.61 10.34
CA LEU A 19 -24.82 -6.32 9.83
C LEU A 19 -24.15 -5.49 10.94
N GLY A 20 -24.77 -5.44 12.12
CA GLY A 20 -24.21 -4.72 13.27
C GLY A 20 -22.86 -5.28 13.72
N ILE A 21 -22.71 -6.62 13.73
CA ILE A 21 -21.45 -7.28 14.09
C ILE A 21 -20.33 -6.91 13.10
N TYR A 22 -20.58 -7.01 11.78
CA TYR A 22 -19.56 -6.67 10.79
C TYR A 22 -19.17 -5.20 10.81
N LYS A 23 -20.13 -4.29 11.08
CA LYS A 23 -19.83 -2.87 11.29
C LYS A 23 -18.99 -2.63 12.54
N ALA A 24 -19.28 -3.35 13.63
CA ALA A 24 -18.46 -3.25 14.83
C ALA A 24 -17.03 -3.71 14.57
N LEU A 25 -16.84 -4.83 13.84
CA LEU A 25 -15.52 -5.30 13.44
C LEU A 25 -14.76 -4.27 12.59
N GLN A 26 -15.45 -3.64 11.63
CA GLN A 26 -14.87 -2.55 10.84
C GLN A 26 -14.40 -1.39 11.73
N PHE A 27 -15.21 -0.93 12.67
CA PHE A 27 -14.82 0.16 13.57
C PHE A 27 -13.69 -0.22 14.54
N ILE A 28 -13.67 -1.46 15.02
CA ILE A 28 -12.57 -1.95 15.87
C ILE A 28 -11.28 -2.01 15.03
N GLY A 29 -11.37 -2.41 13.76
CA GLY A 29 -10.23 -2.34 12.83
C GLY A 29 -9.71 -0.91 12.65
N ASP A 30 -10.61 0.08 12.51
CA ASP A 30 -10.22 1.49 12.45
C ASP A 30 -9.50 1.96 13.72
N VAL A 31 -9.92 1.47 14.89
CA VAL A 31 -9.24 1.75 16.17
C VAL A 31 -7.84 1.17 16.19
N HIS A 32 -7.67 -0.10 15.79
CA HIS A 32 -6.35 -0.72 15.73
C HIS A 32 -5.41 -0.04 14.73
N LEU A 33 -5.93 0.52 13.62
CA LEU A 33 -5.12 1.36 12.73
C LEU A 33 -4.61 2.64 13.38
N MET A 34 -5.37 3.22 14.31
CA MET A 34 -4.93 4.39 15.07
C MET A 34 -3.89 4.02 16.14
N GLU A 35 -3.84 2.76 16.55
CA GLU A 35 -2.86 2.21 17.49
C GLU A 35 -1.62 1.62 16.80
N ASP A 36 -1.51 1.78 15.47
CA ASP A 36 -0.47 1.19 14.62
C ASP A 36 -0.39 -0.36 14.67
N ASP A 37 -1.47 -1.03 15.10
CA ASP A 37 -1.61 -2.49 15.00
C ASP A 37 -2.26 -2.88 13.67
N GLU A 38 -1.43 -2.83 12.63
CA GLU A 38 -1.86 -3.07 11.24
C GLU A 38 -2.25 -4.53 11.01
N VAL A 39 -1.58 -5.48 11.66
CA VAL A 39 -1.86 -6.92 11.52
C VAL A 39 -3.27 -7.24 12.02
N THR A 40 -3.61 -6.77 13.21
CA THR A 40 -4.95 -6.98 13.78
C THR A 40 -6.00 -6.23 12.96
N ALA A 41 -5.73 -5.00 12.55
CA ALA A 41 -6.64 -4.22 11.72
C ALA A 41 -6.97 -4.93 10.39
N VAL A 42 -5.94 -5.42 9.67
CA VAL A 42 -6.13 -6.19 8.42
C VAL A 42 -7.04 -7.40 8.67
N SER A 43 -6.78 -8.17 9.71
CA SER A 43 -7.60 -9.35 10.03
C SER A 43 -9.07 -9.00 10.25
N LEU A 44 -9.34 -7.91 10.99
CA LEU A 44 -10.69 -7.44 11.28
C LEU A 44 -11.40 -6.93 10.03
N PHE A 45 -10.69 -6.19 9.18
CA PHE A 45 -11.24 -5.72 7.91
C PHE A 45 -11.52 -6.85 6.94
N THR A 46 -10.69 -7.90 6.90
CA THR A 46 -10.93 -9.08 6.06
C THR A 46 -12.21 -9.81 6.50
N VAL A 47 -12.40 -10.04 7.80
CA VAL A 47 -13.61 -10.68 8.32
C VAL A 47 -14.85 -9.82 8.05
N ALA A 48 -14.75 -8.50 8.25
CA ALA A 48 -15.83 -7.57 7.93
C ALA A 48 -16.15 -7.57 6.42
N LEU A 49 -15.13 -7.59 5.56
CA LEU A 49 -15.27 -7.63 4.10
C LEU A 49 -16.02 -8.88 3.63
N GLU A 50 -15.66 -10.06 4.14
CA GLU A 50 -16.35 -11.31 3.84
C GLU A 50 -17.82 -11.26 4.30
N GLY A 51 -18.06 -10.73 5.50
CA GLY A 51 -19.39 -10.55 6.05
C GLY A 51 -20.27 -9.63 5.20
N PHE A 52 -19.73 -8.48 4.77
CA PHE A 52 -20.44 -7.55 3.89
C PHE A 52 -20.62 -8.11 2.48
N THR A 53 -19.69 -8.93 1.98
CA THR A 53 -19.81 -9.62 0.69
C THR A 53 -20.94 -10.64 0.73
N TYR A 54 -21.01 -11.47 1.77
CA TYR A 54 -22.08 -12.44 1.96
C TYR A 54 -23.46 -11.77 2.09
N MET A 55 -23.50 -10.58 2.71
CA MET A 55 -24.74 -9.82 2.92
C MET A 55 -25.11 -8.89 1.75
N ASP A 56 -24.27 -8.81 0.73
CA ASP A 56 -24.38 -7.93 -0.43
C ASP A 56 -24.48 -6.44 -0.06
N VAL A 57 -23.65 -6.01 0.91
CA VAL A 57 -23.60 -4.63 1.40
C VAL A 57 -22.44 -3.91 0.73
N HIS A 58 -22.67 -3.43 -0.50
CA HIS A 58 -21.63 -2.83 -1.35
C HIS A 58 -20.87 -1.69 -0.68
N ARG A 59 -21.56 -0.78 0.02
CA ARG A 59 -20.92 0.38 0.68
C ARG A 59 -19.88 -0.04 1.71
N SER A 60 -20.26 -0.89 2.65
CA SER A 60 -19.36 -1.28 3.74
C SER A 60 -18.25 -2.20 3.25
N ARG A 61 -18.54 -3.04 2.23
CA ARG A 61 -17.53 -3.82 1.52
C ARG A 61 -16.45 -2.92 0.91
N ALA A 62 -16.85 -1.88 0.20
CA ALA A 62 -15.93 -0.95 -0.44
C ALA A 62 -15.09 -0.15 0.57
N GLU A 63 -15.68 0.21 1.72
CA GLU A 63 -14.96 0.89 2.80
C GLU A 63 -13.90 -0.01 3.45
N CYS A 64 -14.19 -1.31 3.66
CA CYS A 64 -13.16 -2.28 4.07
C CYS A 64 -12.03 -2.40 3.04
N MET A 65 -12.34 -2.38 1.74
CA MET A 65 -11.32 -2.43 0.67
C MET A 65 -10.43 -1.19 0.67
N ILE A 66 -11.00 0.01 0.85
CA ILE A 66 -10.21 1.24 0.98
C ILE A 66 -9.25 1.13 2.17
N ARG A 67 -9.75 0.71 3.35
CA ARG A 67 -8.92 0.57 4.56
C ARG A 67 -7.78 -0.42 4.35
N LEU A 68 -8.05 -1.58 3.76
CA LEU A 68 -7.01 -2.55 3.42
C LEU A 68 -5.97 -1.98 2.44
N GLY A 69 -6.40 -1.16 1.47
CA GLY A 69 -5.49 -0.47 0.56
C GLY A 69 -4.67 0.62 1.26
N ASP A 70 -5.26 1.35 2.21
CA ASP A 70 -4.56 2.34 3.04
C ASP A 70 -3.44 1.66 3.86
N VAL A 71 -3.69 0.45 4.41
CA VAL A 71 -2.63 -0.35 5.09
C VAL A 71 -1.57 -0.82 4.09
N ALA A 72 -1.97 -1.40 2.96
CA ALA A 72 -1.02 -1.86 1.94
C ALA A 72 -0.10 -0.72 1.45
N LYS A 73 -0.64 0.50 1.34
CA LYS A 73 0.17 1.69 1.05
C LYS A 73 1.21 1.97 2.14
N LYS A 74 0.84 1.89 3.42
CA LYS A 74 1.79 2.09 4.54
C LYS A 74 2.90 1.03 4.54
N ASP A 75 2.57 -0.21 4.20
CA ASP A 75 3.52 -1.32 4.04
C ASP A 75 4.45 -1.17 2.82
N GLY A 76 4.20 -0.18 1.95
CA GLY A 76 4.98 0.07 0.73
C GLY A 76 4.52 -0.75 -0.48
N ASP A 77 3.45 -1.55 -0.37
CA ASP A 77 2.87 -2.31 -1.46
C ASP A 77 1.83 -1.48 -2.23
N LEU A 78 2.34 -0.56 -3.05
CA LEU A 78 1.53 0.35 -3.85
C LEU A 78 0.67 -0.36 -4.90
N LEU A 79 1.14 -1.50 -5.43
CA LEU A 79 0.38 -2.27 -6.43
C LEU A 79 -0.89 -2.84 -5.80
N LYS A 80 -0.75 -3.47 -4.64
CA LYS A 80 -1.88 -4.03 -3.90
C LYS A 80 -2.86 -2.95 -3.43
N ALA A 81 -2.37 -1.78 -3.04
CA ALA A 81 -3.22 -0.64 -2.71
C ALA A 81 -4.06 -0.19 -3.91
N LEU A 82 -3.46 -0.08 -5.11
CA LEU A 82 -4.16 0.29 -6.33
C LEU A 82 -5.24 -0.74 -6.72
N GLU A 83 -4.92 -2.04 -6.71
CA GLU A 83 -5.90 -3.09 -7.00
C GLU A 83 -7.11 -3.03 -6.06
N LEU A 84 -6.88 -2.81 -4.76
CA LEU A 84 -7.95 -2.70 -3.76
C LEU A 84 -8.81 -1.45 -3.97
N TRP A 85 -8.23 -0.34 -4.39
CA TRP A 85 -8.96 0.90 -4.65
C TRP A 85 -9.73 0.86 -5.97
N GLU A 86 -9.16 0.29 -7.02
CA GLU A 86 -9.85 0.08 -8.30
C GLU A 86 -11.04 -0.85 -8.15
N THR A 87 -10.92 -1.92 -7.36
CA THR A 87 -12.03 -2.82 -7.06
C THR A 87 -13.10 -2.19 -6.16
N ALA A 88 -12.72 -1.23 -5.31
CA ALA A 88 -13.66 -0.47 -4.47
C ALA A 88 -14.48 0.57 -5.26
N ARG A 89 -13.90 1.15 -6.33
CA ARG A 89 -14.51 2.21 -7.15
C ARG A 89 -15.93 1.88 -7.67
N PRO A 90 -16.17 0.76 -8.38
CA PRO A 90 -17.50 0.45 -8.90
C PRO A 90 -18.53 0.19 -7.79
N LEU A 91 -18.08 -0.27 -6.62
CA LEU A 91 -18.97 -0.51 -5.47
C LEU A 91 -19.52 0.79 -4.87
N PHE A 92 -18.79 1.91 -5.01
CA PHE A 92 -19.29 3.23 -4.64
C PHE A 92 -20.15 3.86 -5.72
N GLU A 93 -19.91 3.58 -7.00
CA GLU A 93 -20.75 4.05 -8.12
C GLU A 93 -22.17 3.47 -8.09
N CYS A 94 -22.35 2.24 -7.59
CA CYS A 94 -23.67 1.65 -7.35
C CYS A 94 -24.47 2.36 -6.24
N SER A 95 -23.88 3.32 -5.53
CA SER A 95 -24.52 4.14 -4.50
C SER A 95 -24.49 5.62 -4.93
N PRO A 96 -25.51 6.44 -4.65
CA PRO A 96 -25.53 7.86 -5.03
C PRO A 96 -24.60 8.74 -4.16
N GLN A 97 -23.32 8.38 -4.05
CA GLN A 97 -22.30 8.99 -3.19
C GLN A 97 -21.03 9.32 -3.98
N ALA A 98 -21.14 10.21 -4.97
CA ALA A 98 -20.02 10.69 -5.77
C ALA A 98 -18.81 11.17 -4.94
N LYS A 99 -19.05 11.69 -3.72
CA LYS A 99 -17.98 12.12 -2.80
C LYS A 99 -16.99 11.01 -2.43
N ARG A 100 -17.45 9.76 -2.30
CA ARG A 100 -16.57 8.62 -1.94
C ARG A 100 -15.75 8.11 -3.13
N VAL A 101 -16.21 8.36 -4.36
CA VAL A 101 -15.43 8.08 -5.58
C VAL A 101 -14.29 9.08 -5.72
N GLN A 102 -14.54 10.36 -5.39
CA GLN A 102 -13.50 11.39 -5.34
C GLN A 102 -12.40 11.04 -4.33
N ASP A 103 -12.77 10.53 -3.14
CA ASP A 103 -11.80 10.07 -2.14
C ASP A 103 -10.87 8.95 -2.66
N ILE A 104 -11.34 8.12 -3.59
CA ILE A 104 -10.52 7.09 -4.26
C ILE A 104 -9.63 7.73 -5.31
N GLU A 105 -10.15 8.65 -6.12
CA GLU A 105 -9.40 9.35 -7.17
C GLU A 105 -8.25 10.19 -6.58
N GLU A 106 -8.48 10.87 -5.45
CA GLU A 106 -7.42 11.59 -4.73
C GLU A 106 -6.32 10.65 -4.21
N ARG A 107 -6.69 9.49 -3.68
CA ARG A 107 -5.74 8.48 -3.19
C ARG A 107 -4.88 7.89 -4.32
N VAL A 108 -5.51 7.52 -5.44
CA VAL A 108 -4.83 7.00 -6.63
C VAL A 108 -3.90 8.08 -7.22
N GLY A 109 -4.38 9.33 -7.31
CA GLY A 109 -3.57 10.47 -7.73
C GLY A 109 -2.35 10.70 -6.83
N GLY A 110 -2.53 10.57 -5.51
CA GLY A 110 -1.44 10.65 -4.53
C GLY A 110 -0.36 9.59 -4.73
N ILE A 111 -0.74 8.32 -5.01
CA ILE A 111 0.25 7.28 -5.32
C ILE A 111 1.03 7.59 -6.61
N SER A 112 0.36 8.10 -7.65
CA SER A 112 1.05 8.47 -8.90
C SER A 112 2.14 9.51 -8.65
N GLU A 113 1.89 10.52 -7.81
CA GLU A 113 2.90 11.51 -7.46
C GLU A 113 4.01 10.93 -6.57
N GLU A 114 3.68 10.06 -5.63
CA GLU A 114 4.65 9.38 -4.76
C GLU A 114 5.57 8.44 -5.53
N VAL A 115 5.05 7.69 -6.52
CA VAL A 115 5.84 6.86 -7.43
C VAL A 115 6.76 7.71 -8.30
N LYS A 116 6.29 8.86 -8.81
CA LYS A 116 7.13 9.80 -9.57
C LYS A 116 8.27 10.36 -8.71
N GLU A 117 7.97 10.76 -7.48
CA GLU A 117 8.96 11.28 -6.55
C GLU A 117 10.01 10.21 -6.20
N GLN A 118 9.57 8.98 -5.94
CA GLN A 118 10.46 7.85 -5.66
C GLN A 118 11.34 7.51 -6.88
N HIS A 119 10.77 7.55 -8.09
CA HIS A 119 11.51 7.38 -9.33
C HIS A 119 12.59 8.47 -9.51
N GLN A 120 12.24 9.72 -9.24
CA GLN A 120 13.17 10.85 -9.37
C GLN A 120 14.32 10.78 -8.34
N LYS A 121 14.03 10.36 -7.10
CA LYS A 121 15.05 10.07 -6.08
C LYS A 121 15.97 8.92 -6.49
N ASN A 122 15.43 7.83 -7.02
CA ASN A 122 16.24 6.72 -7.54
C ASN A 122 17.14 7.15 -8.71
N LEU A 123 16.63 8.01 -9.61
CA LEU A 123 17.42 8.55 -10.71
C LEU A 123 18.58 9.43 -10.22
N ALA A 124 18.33 10.26 -9.20
CA ALA A 124 19.35 11.09 -8.56
C ALA A 124 20.42 10.23 -7.86
N LEU A 125 20.02 9.19 -7.14
CA LEU A 125 20.94 8.25 -6.49
C LEU A 125 21.83 7.50 -7.51
N LEU A 126 21.26 7.09 -8.65
CA LEU A 126 22.03 6.48 -9.74
C LEU A 126 23.06 7.45 -10.35
N ALA A 127 22.71 8.74 -10.46
CA ALA A 127 23.65 9.76 -10.92
C ALA A 127 24.80 9.97 -9.92
N GLU A 128 24.51 10.01 -8.61
CA GLU A 128 25.55 10.10 -7.57
C GLU A 128 26.47 8.88 -7.55
N LEU A 129 25.91 7.66 -7.72
CA LEU A 129 26.70 6.44 -7.83
C LEU A 129 27.59 6.41 -9.07
N ASN A 130 27.09 6.89 -10.23
CA ASN A 130 27.90 7.00 -11.44
C ASN A 130 29.06 8.00 -11.29
N VAL A 131 28.82 9.15 -10.63
CA VAL A 131 29.89 10.14 -10.34
C VAL A 131 30.96 9.56 -9.42
N HIS A 132 30.56 8.70 -8.47
CA HIS A 132 31.51 7.98 -7.63
C HIS A 132 32.27 6.89 -8.41
N ALA A 133 31.64 6.22 -9.37
CA ALA A 133 32.30 5.22 -10.21
C ALA A 133 33.32 5.85 -11.18
N GLU A 134 32.99 7.00 -11.78
CA GLU A 134 33.90 7.75 -12.67
C GLU A 134 35.17 8.22 -11.92
N LYS A 135 35.01 8.63 -10.66
CA LYS A 135 36.15 8.95 -9.78
C LYS A 135 37.01 7.74 -9.38
N VAL A 136 36.49 6.52 -9.47
CA VAL A 136 37.27 5.30 -9.18
C VAL A 136 38.07 4.88 -10.41
N GLU A 137 37.54 5.06 -11.63
CA GLU A 137 38.31 4.88 -12.87
C GLU A 137 39.49 5.86 -12.99
N ASP A 138 39.32 7.11 -12.54
CA ASP A 138 40.43 8.08 -12.50
C ASP A 138 41.55 7.67 -11.53
N VAL A 139 41.23 6.97 -10.42
CA VAL A 139 42.24 6.54 -9.44
C VAL A 139 43.05 5.33 -9.93
N ASP A 140 42.45 4.40 -10.68
CA ASP A 140 43.18 3.28 -11.29
C ASP A 140 44.17 3.77 -12.36
N SER A 141 43.86 4.85 -13.08
CA SER A 141 44.79 5.46 -14.05
C SER A 141 46.01 6.17 -13.40
N HIS A 142 45.93 6.51 -12.11
CA HIS A 142 47.05 7.05 -11.34
C HIS A 142 47.84 5.98 -10.55
N ALA A 143 47.30 4.77 -10.40
CA ALA A 143 48.02 3.66 -9.78
C ALA A 143 49.05 3.03 -10.75
N GLU A 144 48.82 3.09 -12.06
CA GLU A 144 49.76 2.56 -13.08
C GLU A 144 51.02 3.43 -13.30
N GLU A 145 51.08 4.66 -12.76
CA GLU A 145 52.25 5.53 -12.89
C GLU A 145 53.26 5.40 -11.73
N LEU A 146 52.93 4.64 -10.67
CA LEU A 146 53.81 4.43 -9.50
C LEU A 146 54.66 3.16 -9.55
N GLU A 147 54.50 2.29 -10.54
CA GLU A 147 55.40 1.11 -10.72
C GLU A 147 56.63 1.39 -11.60
N LEU A 148 56.77 2.60 -12.19
CA LEU A 148 57.90 2.92 -13.08
C LEU A 148 59.04 3.72 -12.42
N GLU A 149 58.92 4.15 -11.15
CA GLU A 149 60.00 4.87 -10.45
C GLU A 149 60.90 3.98 -9.57
N GLU A 150 60.52 2.73 -9.25
CA GLU A 150 61.40 1.84 -8.46
C GLU A 150 62.54 1.18 -9.27
N GLU A 151 62.50 1.20 -10.61
CA GLU A 151 63.56 0.58 -11.45
C GLU A 151 64.74 1.53 -11.77
N GLN A 152 64.69 2.81 -11.38
CA GLN A 152 65.79 3.76 -11.60
C GLN A 152 66.71 4.00 -10.40
N VAL A 153 66.36 3.53 -9.19
CA VAL A 153 67.21 3.71 -8.00
C VAL A 153 68.25 2.57 -7.85
N GLY A 154 68.11 1.46 -8.59
CA GLY A 154 69.01 0.31 -8.52
C GLY A 154 70.36 0.44 -9.24
N LEU A 155 70.57 1.49 -10.07
CA LEU A 155 71.76 1.59 -10.94
C LEU A 155 72.79 2.67 -10.52
N THR A 156 72.59 3.38 -9.40
CA THR A 156 73.49 4.48 -8.98
C THR A 156 74.22 4.26 -7.66
N THR A 157 74.16 3.07 -7.07
CA THR A 157 74.97 2.73 -5.88
C THR A 157 75.99 1.63 -6.21
N ALA A 158 77.20 2.09 -6.49
CA ALA A 158 78.55 1.48 -6.34
C ALA A 158 78.69 -0.04 -6.19
#